data_AF-A0A6V8LUJ8-F1
#
_entry.id   AF-A0A6V8LUJ8-F1
#
_cell.length_a   1.000
_cell.length_b   1.000
_cell.length_c   1.000
_cell.angle_alpha   90.00
_cell.angle_beta   90.00
_cell.angle_gamma   90.00
#
_symmetry.space_group_name_H-M   'P 1'
#
loop_
_entity.id
_entity.type
_entity.pdbx_description
1 polymer ?
#
loop_
_entity_poly.entity_id
_entity_poly.type
_entity_poly.pdbx_seq_one_letter_code
_entity_poly.pdbx_strand_id
1 'polypeptide(L)'
;MKRLPARLATRLRLSVGARRLRERLAVFRTVADGTYDWELWIGPAGDVRYVSPSCLRVTGRPAEAVRAEPDFFRRSIHPEDYPAWRRLMEQSLQRDVPSLDFRIRRPDGALVWLAQETTRVFGPDGSFKGLRLSLRDVTDRVSAQQALREAHERLEERVLERTAELDRANRELRTEIRRGNRTRRELERSRERFRSLSTYLQQRIEEERTRIAREIHDELGQNLTALNMGLFSLETPQARTDPQRIAALRAIVAGTVESVQRIARELRPAILDELGLAEAVAWRARTFQESSGIAVGVETGPGITGVTPEVSTALYRVFQEGLTNVARHAGATRVRVRLTRSRGRLRLEVADNGRGLDPKALDAPGSLGLTGMRERVRAVGGRMDIGAAPGGGTLLCANVPERVPRAGRRKVSP
;
A
#
# COMPACT_ATOMS: atom_id res chain seq x y z
N MET A 1 81.29 1.95 90.67
CA MET A 1 79.84 2.25 90.58
C MET A 1 79.50 3.48 91.44
N LYS A 2 79.58 4.69 90.88
CA LYS A 2 79.05 5.91 91.53
C LYS A 2 78.18 6.67 90.53
N ARG A 3 77.02 7.07 91.05
CA ARG A 3 75.76 7.43 90.39
C ARG A 3 75.91 8.61 89.42
N LEU A 4 75.30 8.50 88.24
CA LEU A 4 75.05 9.65 87.36
C LEU A 4 74.25 10.73 88.12
N PRO A 5 74.59 12.02 88.00
CA PRO A 5 73.86 13.08 88.68
C PRO A 5 72.45 13.25 88.09
N ALA A 6 71.46 13.30 88.98
CA ALA A 6 70.01 13.34 88.71
C ALA A 6 69.56 14.40 87.67
N ARG A 7 70.35 15.44 87.42
CA ARG A 7 70.07 16.49 86.42
C ARG A 7 70.13 15.99 84.96
N LEU A 8 70.96 14.98 84.65
CA LEU A 8 71.03 14.40 83.29
C LEU A 8 69.85 13.47 82.99
N ALA A 9 69.37 12.71 83.98
CA ALA A 9 68.23 11.81 83.84
C ALA A 9 66.90 12.56 83.59
N THR A 10 66.70 13.72 84.22
CA THR A 10 65.52 14.56 84.00
C THR A 10 65.54 15.23 82.61
N ARG A 11 66.72 15.66 82.13
CA ARG A 11 66.88 16.26 80.79
C ARG A 11 66.68 15.24 79.66
N LEU A 12 67.14 14.00 79.85
CA LEU A 12 66.89 12.87 78.94
C LEU A 12 65.42 12.38 78.97
N ARG A 13 64.76 12.36 80.14
CA ARG A 13 63.32 12.00 80.24
C ARG A 13 62.41 13.04 79.56
N LEU A 14 62.71 14.33 79.70
CA LEU A 14 62.00 15.41 79.00
C LEU A 14 62.25 15.35 77.48
N SER A 15 63.45 14.97 77.02
CA SER A 15 63.75 14.85 75.58
C SER A 15 63.10 13.62 74.93
N VAL A 16 63.00 12.49 75.64
CA VAL A 16 62.29 11.28 75.16
C VAL A 16 60.77 11.50 75.16
N GLY A 17 60.21 12.16 76.18
CA GLY A 17 58.79 12.54 76.23
C GLY A 17 58.40 13.52 75.12
N ALA A 18 59.20 14.56 74.89
CA ALA A 18 59.00 15.51 73.79
C ALA A 18 59.19 14.87 72.40
N ARG A 19 60.04 13.85 72.28
CA ARG A 19 60.21 13.08 71.04
C ARG A 19 59.01 12.17 70.77
N ARG A 20 58.52 11.43 71.78
CA ARG A 20 57.30 10.60 71.67
C ARG A 20 56.05 11.45 71.39
N LEU A 21 55.94 12.64 71.97
CA LEU A 21 54.85 13.56 71.69
C LEU A 21 54.94 14.10 70.25
N ARG A 22 56.15 14.44 69.77
CA ARG A 22 56.37 14.84 68.37
C ARG A 22 56.07 13.72 67.38
N GLU A 23 56.49 12.50 67.67
CA GLU A 23 56.22 11.32 66.83
C GLU A 23 54.71 11.00 66.80
N ARG A 24 54.00 11.05 67.94
CA ARG A 24 52.54 10.86 67.97
C ARG A 24 51.80 11.98 67.25
N LEU A 25 52.18 13.25 67.47
CA LEU A 25 51.60 14.39 66.75
C LEU A 25 51.89 14.32 65.24
N ALA A 26 53.06 13.82 64.83
CA ALA A 26 53.40 13.62 63.43
C ALA A 26 52.50 12.56 62.79
N VAL A 27 52.27 11.42 63.44
CA VAL A 27 51.35 10.38 62.93
C VAL A 27 49.92 10.92 62.78
N PHE A 28 49.40 11.64 63.78
CA PHE A 28 48.08 12.24 63.67
C PHE A 28 47.97 13.28 62.56
N ARG A 29 49.00 14.12 62.38
CA ARG A 29 49.05 15.08 61.27
C ARG A 29 49.15 14.39 59.92
N THR A 30 49.99 13.37 59.76
CA THR A 30 50.10 12.63 58.49
C THR A 30 48.77 12.00 58.07
N VAL A 31 48.00 11.44 59.02
CA VAL A 31 46.68 10.89 58.72
C VAL A 31 45.68 11.99 58.37
N ALA A 32 45.65 13.09 59.12
CA ALA A 32 44.70 14.19 58.89
C ALA A 32 45.03 15.06 57.67
N ASP A 33 46.32 15.21 57.32
CA ASP A 33 46.80 15.98 56.17
C ASP A 33 46.70 15.16 54.87
N GLY A 34 46.72 13.83 54.97
CA GLY A 34 46.59 12.89 53.84
C GLY A 34 45.16 12.56 53.43
N THR A 35 44.14 13.06 54.15
CA THR A 35 42.72 12.83 53.80
C THR A 35 42.36 13.50 52.49
N TYR A 36 41.59 12.82 51.62
CA TYR A 36 41.13 13.41 50.35
C TYR A 36 40.10 14.52 50.55
N ASP A 37 39.20 14.33 51.52
CA ASP A 37 38.18 15.30 51.90
C ASP A 37 38.82 16.48 52.65
N TRP A 38 38.21 17.66 52.50
CA TRP A 38 38.61 18.85 53.22
C TRP A 38 38.10 18.76 54.66
N GLU A 39 39.00 18.41 55.58
CA GLU A 39 38.76 18.39 57.02
C GLU A 39 38.99 19.77 57.65
N LEU A 40 38.09 20.15 58.55
CA LEU A 40 38.13 21.39 59.32
C LEU A 40 37.74 21.11 60.78
N TRP A 41 38.47 21.69 61.74
CA TRP A 41 38.08 21.69 63.15
C TRP A 41 37.85 23.12 63.63
N ILE A 42 36.64 23.39 64.09
CA ILE A 42 36.22 24.65 64.70
C ILE A 42 36.12 24.44 66.22
N GLY A 43 36.80 25.27 67.01
CA GLY A 43 36.73 25.24 68.47
C GLY A 43 35.40 25.75 69.02
N PRO A 44 35.15 25.59 70.34
CA PRO A 44 33.89 26.01 70.96
C PRO A 44 33.62 27.52 70.88
N ALA A 45 34.66 28.34 70.70
CA ALA A 45 34.56 29.78 70.54
C ALA A 45 34.38 30.21 69.07
N GLY A 46 34.28 29.26 68.12
CA GLY A 46 34.21 29.53 66.69
C GLY A 46 35.57 29.69 66.01
N ASP A 47 36.68 29.51 66.75
CA ASP A 47 38.04 29.60 66.21
C ASP A 47 38.39 28.40 65.33
N VAL A 48 38.96 28.65 64.14
CA VAL A 48 39.44 27.58 63.26
C VAL A 48 40.75 27.01 63.81
N ARG A 49 40.69 25.80 64.38
CA ARG A 49 41.82 25.11 65.03
C ARG A 49 42.67 24.32 64.05
N TYR A 50 42.04 23.76 63.02
CA TYR A 50 42.72 22.96 62.03
C TYR A 50 41.99 23.02 60.69
N VAL A 51 42.76 23.09 59.61
CA VAL A 51 42.31 23.00 58.22
C VAL A 51 43.29 22.06 57.54
N SER A 52 42.78 20.99 56.91
CA SER A 52 43.65 20.10 56.13
C SER A 52 44.14 20.77 54.84
N PRO A 53 45.36 20.43 54.35
CA PRO A 53 45.87 20.94 53.07
C PRO A 53 44.98 20.63 51.86
N SER A 54 44.16 19.58 51.95
CA SER A 54 43.17 19.20 50.94
C SER A 54 42.14 20.30 50.63
N CYS A 55 41.99 21.31 51.50
CA CYS A 55 41.19 22.49 51.21
C CYS A 55 41.63 23.21 49.93
N LEU A 56 42.91 23.16 49.55
CA LEU A 56 43.42 23.81 48.34
C LEU A 56 42.76 23.27 47.08
N ARG A 57 42.58 21.94 46.99
CA ARG A 57 41.90 21.32 45.84
C ARG A 57 40.45 21.78 45.73
N VAL A 58 39.79 21.94 46.87
CA VAL A 58 38.34 22.20 46.96
C VAL A 58 38.02 23.69 46.85
N THR A 59 38.79 24.54 47.51
CA THR A 59 38.52 25.98 47.66
C THR A 59 39.40 26.86 46.76
N GLY A 60 40.45 26.30 46.16
CA GLY A 60 41.48 27.06 45.44
C GLY A 60 42.39 27.89 46.35
N ARG A 61 42.31 27.71 47.68
CA ARG A 61 43.07 28.49 48.66
C ARG A 61 43.82 27.60 49.66
N PRO A 62 45.07 27.97 50.03
CA PRO A 62 45.85 27.20 50.98
C PRO A 62 45.25 27.30 52.39
N ALA A 63 45.52 26.29 53.23
CA ALA A 63 44.93 26.15 54.56
C ALA A 63 45.20 27.37 55.46
N GLU A 64 46.37 28.01 55.32
CA GLU A 64 46.72 29.23 56.04
C GLU A 64 45.81 30.40 55.68
N ALA A 65 45.46 30.55 54.39
CA ALA A 65 44.58 31.60 53.91
C ALA A 65 43.12 31.37 54.36
N VAL A 66 42.67 30.11 54.37
CA VAL A 66 41.34 29.74 54.89
C VAL A 66 41.26 30.01 56.39
N ARG A 67 42.29 29.66 57.16
CA ARG A 67 42.33 29.89 58.62
C ARG A 67 42.45 31.38 58.98
N ALA A 68 43.18 32.15 58.18
CA ALA A 68 43.41 33.58 58.43
C ALA A 68 42.20 34.47 58.11
N GLU A 69 41.17 33.95 57.43
CA GLU A 69 39.99 34.72 57.03
C GLU A 69 38.74 34.30 57.85
N PRO A 70 38.33 35.10 58.86
CA PRO A 70 37.19 34.76 59.73
C PRO A 70 35.86 34.63 58.99
N ASP A 71 35.69 35.36 57.88
CA ASP A 71 34.48 35.40 57.07
C ASP A 71 34.53 34.43 55.87
N PHE A 72 35.50 33.52 55.83
CA PHE A 72 35.75 32.66 54.67
C PHE A 72 34.47 31.97 54.16
N PHE A 73 33.72 31.33 55.06
CA PHE A 73 32.48 30.62 54.71
C PHE A 73 31.37 31.56 54.24
N ARG A 74 31.23 32.72 54.87
CA ARG A 74 30.22 33.74 54.48
C ARG A 74 30.45 34.29 53.08
N ARG A 75 31.72 34.42 52.67
CA ARG A 75 32.10 34.92 51.34
C ARG A 75 32.13 33.83 50.27
N SER A 76 32.51 32.60 50.65
CA SER A 76 32.73 31.52 49.69
C SER A 76 31.45 30.71 49.42
N ILE A 77 30.57 30.52 50.40
CA ILE A 77 29.31 29.79 50.20
C ILE A 77 28.37 30.61 49.31
N HIS A 78 27.68 29.94 48.39
CA HIS A 78 26.70 30.56 47.52
C HIS A 78 25.61 31.29 48.35
N PRO A 79 25.20 32.52 47.98
CA PRO A 79 24.28 33.33 48.80
C PRO A 79 22.96 32.63 49.16
N GLU A 80 22.44 31.79 48.26
CA GLU A 80 21.22 31.01 48.49
C GLU A 80 21.40 29.88 49.50
N ASP A 81 22.61 29.31 49.60
CA ASP A 81 22.89 28.13 50.42
C ASP A 81 23.38 28.54 51.82
N TYR A 82 23.96 29.75 51.96
CA TYR A 82 24.51 30.26 53.21
C TYR A 82 23.49 30.28 54.38
N PRO A 83 22.22 30.69 54.21
CA PRO A 83 21.24 30.63 55.29
C PRO A 83 20.99 29.21 55.82
N ALA A 84 20.97 28.21 54.93
CA ALA A 84 20.79 26.81 55.30
C ALA A 84 22.03 26.26 56.01
N TRP A 85 23.22 26.56 55.47
CA TRP A 85 24.49 26.19 56.08
C TRP A 85 24.68 26.79 57.48
N ARG A 86 24.38 28.08 57.66
CA ARG A 86 24.44 28.73 58.98
C ARG A 86 23.54 28.05 60.01
N ARG A 87 22.30 27.72 59.64
CA ARG A 87 21.38 26.97 60.51
C ARG A 87 21.92 25.58 60.85
N LEU A 88 22.53 24.88 59.88
CA LEU A 88 23.19 23.60 60.12
C LEU A 88 24.30 23.73 61.17
N MET A 89 25.15 24.75 61.04
CA MET A 89 26.25 25.01 61.97
C MET A 89 25.76 25.33 63.38
N GLU A 90 24.73 26.16 63.52
CA GLU A 90 24.10 26.49 64.80
C GLU A 90 23.51 25.24 65.48
N GLN A 91 22.81 24.40 64.72
CA GLN A 91 22.23 23.16 65.23
C GLN A 91 23.30 22.12 65.61
N SER A 92 24.40 22.06 64.86
CA SER A 92 25.51 21.13 65.09
C SER A 92 26.16 21.29 66.46
N LEU A 93 26.10 22.50 67.05
CA LEU A 93 26.61 22.74 68.40
C LEU A 93 25.85 21.94 69.47
N GLN A 94 24.55 21.76 69.26
CA GLN A 94 23.64 21.15 70.23
C GLN A 94 23.39 19.67 69.96
N ARG A 95 23.33 19.27 68.68
CA ARG A 95 22.96 17.92 68.25
C ARG A 95 23.70 17.53 66.98
N ASP A 96 23.74 16.23 66.69
CA ASP A 96 24.19 15.76 65.39
C ASP A 96 23.14 16.08 64.33
N VAL A 97 23.59 16.47 63.14
CA VAL A 97 22.74 16.89 62.02
C VAL A 97 23.10 16.10 60.76
N PRO A 98 22.13 15.80 59.88
CA PRO A 98 22.40 15.15 58.60
C PRO A 98 23.36 15.97 57.73
N SER A 99 24.00 15.28 56.77
CA SER A 99 24.84 15.93 55.76
C SER A 99 24.07 17.00 54.98
N LEU A 100 24.75 18.07 54.62
CA LEU A 100 24.22 19.13 53.76
C LEU A 100 25.09 19.28 52.52
N ASP A 101 24.46 19.20 51.36
CA ASP A 101 25.08 19.56 50.08
C ASP A 101 24.87 21.06 49.83
N PHE A 102 25.94 21.82 49.60
CA PHE A 102 25.89 23.25 49.31
C PHE A 102 26.98 23.67 48.34
N ARG A 103 26.79 24.83 47.69
CA ARG A 103 27.73 25.34 46.70
C ARG A 103 28.71 26.33 47.34
N ILE A 104 29.96 26.27 46.92
CA ILE A 104 30.95 27.33 47.14
C ILE A 104 31.41 27.91 45.80
N ARG A 105 31.80 29.19 45.81
CA ARG A 105 32.43 29.88 44.70
C ARG A 105 33.93 29.97 44.95
N ARG A 106 34.73 29.39 44.05
CA ARG A 106 36.19 29.51 44.06
C ARG A 106 36.64 30.91 43.58
N PRO A 107 37.88 31.33 43.90
CA PRO A 107 38.43 32.61 43.43
C PRO A 107 38.49 32.77 41.90
N ASP A 108 38.60 31.65 41.17
CA ASP A 108 38.55 31.59 39.71
C ASP A 108 37.12 31.72 39.14
N GLY A 109 36.12 31.84 40.00
CA GLY A 109 34.71 31.93 39.65
C GLY A 109 33.99 30.59 39.50
N ALA A 110 34.71 29.46 39.59
CA ALA A 110 34.11 28.14 39.48
C ALA A 110 33.17 27.85 40.67
N LEU A 111 32.05 27.19 40.37
CA LEU A 111 31.08 26.76 41.36
C LEU A 111 31.33 25.29 41.70
N VAL A 112 31.46 24.98 42.98
CA VAL A 112 31.79 23.63 43.47
C VAL A 112 30.73 23.20 44.46
N TRP A 113 30.22 21.98 44.29
CA TRP A 113 29.29 21.39 45.25
C TRP A 113 30.06 20.64 46.33
N LEU A 114 29.76 20.95 47.59
CA LEU A 114 30.33 20.27 48.76
C LEU A 114 29.26 19.51 49.51
N ALA A 115 29.51 18.25 49.82
CA ALA A 115 28.78 17.52 50.84
C ALA A 115 29.52 17.66 52.17
N GLN A 116 28.84 18.22 53.19
CA GLN A 116 29.42 18.40 54.51
C GLN A 116 28.83 17.43 55.53
N GLU A 117 29.71 16.65 56.15
CA GLU A 117 29.41 15.91 57.37
C GLU A 117 29.99 16.65 58.58
N THR A 118 29.18 16.86 59.61
CA THR A 118 29.61 17.53 60.85
C THR A 118 29.58 16.55 62.01
N THR A 119 30.70 16.41 62.71
CA THR A 119 30.85 15.58 63.91
C THR A 119 31.20 16.44 65.12
N ARG A 120 30.54 16.20 66.26
CA ARG A 120 30.86 16.87 67.53
C ARG A 120 32.07 16.18 68.19
N VAL A 121 33.05 16.97 68.60
CA VAL A 121 34.30 16.45 69.21
C VAL A 121 34.29 16.71 70.71
N PHE A 122 34.49 15.67 71.50
CA PHE A 122 34.55 15.72 72.96
C PHE A 122 35.90 15.26 73.49
N GLY A 123 36.35 15.85 74.59
CA GLY A 123 37.55 15.42 75.31
C GLY A 123 37.29 14.15 76.13
N PRO A 124 38.35 13.49 76.63
CA PRO A 124 38.22 12.34 77.53
C PRO A 124 37.46 12.64 78.83
N ASP A 125 37.39 13.92 79.21
CA ASP A 125 36.67 14.47 80.36
C ASP A 125 35.21 14.82 80.05
N GLY A 126 34.72 14.48 78.84
CA GLY A 126 33.37 14.83 78.38
C GLY A 126 33.20 16.30 77.98
N SER A 127 34.25 17.11 78.06
CA SER A 127 34.16 18.53 77.68
C SER A 127 34.03 18.71 76.16
N PHE A 128 33.13 19.58 75.72
CA PHE A 128 32.97 19.89 74.29
C PHE A 128 34.22 20.61 73.76
N LYS A 129 34.85 20.04 72.73
CA LYS A 129 36.06 20.57 72.10
C LYS A 129 35.80 21.20 70.73
N GLY A 130 34.55 21.22 70.27
CA GLY A 130 34.15 21.89 69.03
C GLY A 130 33.58 20.93 67.98
N LEU A 131 33.57 21.37 66.73
CA LEU A 131 33.01 20.65 65.59
C LEU A 131 34.12 20.26 64.62
N ARG A 132 34.12 19.01 64.17
CA ARG A 132 34.89 18.55 63.01
C ARG A 132 33.95 18.50 61.80
N LEU A 133 34.34 19.15 60.72
CA LEU A 133 33.62 19.14 59.45
C LEU A 133 34.48 18.38 58.44
N SER A 134 33.86 17.45 57.74
CA SER A 134 34.44 16.79 56.57
C SER A 134 33.68 17.25 55.34
N LEU A 135 34.37 17.90 54.39
CA LEU A 135 33.78 18.46 53.19
C LEU A 135 34.32 17.74 51.96
N ARG A 136 33.43 17.07 51.22
CA ARG A 136 33.76 16.36 49.98
C ARG A 136 33.27 17.14 48.77
N ASP A 137 34.14 17.32 47.78
CA ASP A 137 33.74 17.81 46.46
C ASP A 137 32.87 16.75 45.77
N VAL A 138 31.60 17.09 45.53
CA VAL A 138 30.59 16.24 44.89
C VAL A 138 30.10 16.83 43.56
N THR A 139 30.85 17.76 42.98
CA THR A 139 30.48 18.45 41.73
C THR A 139 30.23 17.46 40.60
N ASP A 140 31.17 16.54 40.35
CA ASP A 140 31.03 15.53 39.29
C ASP A 140 29.80 14.64 39.47
N ARG A 141 29.49 14.28 40.74
CA ARG A 141 28.31 13.47 41.07
C ARG A 141 27.02 14.24 40.77
N VAL A 142 26.91 15.48 41.23
CA VAL A 142 25.71 16.32 41.03
C VAL A 142 25.51 16.60 39.54
N SER A 143 26.57 16.96 38.81
CA SER A 143 26.52 17.19 37.37
C SER A 143 26.14 15.94 36.58
N ALA A 144 26.69 14.76 36.92
CA ALA A 144 26.32 13.51 36.28
C ALA A 144 24.86 13.12 36.55
N GLN A 145 24.38 13.32 37.79
CA GLN A 145 22.98 13.06 38.15
C GLN A 145 22.02 13.98 37.39
N GLN A 146 22.37 15.25 37.23
CA GLN A 146 21.57 16.20 36.45
C GLN A 146 21.57 15.84 34.97
N ALA A 147 22.74 15.58 34.37
CA ALA A 147 22.85 15.18 32.98
C ALA A 147 22.06 13.89 32.67
N LEU A 148 22.06 12.93 33.61
CA LEU A 148 21.27 11.71 33.50
C LEU A 148 19.77 11.99 33.52
N ARG A 149 19.29 12.86 34.42
CA ARG A 149 17.88 13.26 34.47
C ARG A 149 17.43 13.90 33.17
N GLU A 150 18.19 14.87 32.68
CA GLU A 150 17.89 15.53 31.40
C GLU A 150 17.94 14.55 30.22
N ALA A 151 18.88 13.60 30.22
CA ALA A 151 18.95 12.58 29.19
C ALA A 151 17.75 11.62 29.25
N HIS A 152 17.29 11.28 30.46
CA HIS A 152 16.12 10.43 30.67
C HIS A 152 14.84 11.11 30.18
N GLU A 153 14.60 12.37 30.58
CA GLU A 153 13.45 13.16 30.11
C GLU A 153 13.42 13.27 28.58
N ARG A 154 14.56 13.60 27.95
CA ARG A 154 14.69 13.65 26.49
C ARG A 154 14.47 12.30 25.81
N LEU A 155 14.77 11.18 26.49
CA LEU A 155 14.53 9.84 25.97
C LEU A 155 13.05 9.50 26.07
N GLU A 156 12.39 9.82 27.18
CA GLU A 156 10.96 9.60 27.36
C GLU A 156 10.14 10.37 26.33
N GLU A 157 10.45 11.64 26.08
CA GLU A 157 9.82 12.44 25.03
C GLU A 157 9.96 11.77 23.66
N ARG A 158 11.17 11.31 23.32
CA ARG A 158 11.44 10.66 22.03
C ARG A 158 10.75 9.30 21.90
N VAL A 159 10.62 8.55 23.00
CA VAL A 159 9.88 7.28 23.03
C VAL A 159 8.41 7.56 22.79
N LEU A 160 7.82 8.60 23.40
CA LEU A 160 6.42 8.98 23.18
C LEU A 160 6.17 9.38 21.72
N GLU A 161 7.01 10.27 21.18
CA GLU A 161 6.94 10.69 19.77
C GLU A 161 7.03 9.47 18.84
N ARG A 162 8.04 8.62 19.04
CA ARG A 162 8.26 7.48 18.15
C ARG A 162 7.17 6.42 18.27
N THR A 163 6.60 6.23 19.46
CA THR A 163 5.46 5.33 19.66
C THR A 163 4.24 5.83 18.92
N ALA A 164 3.95 7.14 18.99
CA ALA A 164 2.84 7.75 18.27
C ALA A 164 3.00 7.64 16.73
N GLU A 165 4.22 7.85 16.22
CA GLU A 165 4.55 7.66 14.81
C GLU A 165 4.34 6.20 14.37
N LEU A 166 4.86 5.24 15.14
CA LEU A 166 4.72 3.82 14.85
C LEU A 166 3.25 3.37 14.89
N ASP A 167 2.46 3.86 15.84
CA ASP A 167 1.03 3.58 15.91
C ASP A 167 0.27 4.13 14.70
N ARG A 168 0.65 5.32 14.23
CA ARG A 168 0.08 5.89 13.00
C ARG A 168 0.44 5.03 11.79
N ALA A 169 1.72 4.71 11.60
CA ALA A 169 2.18 3.86 10.50
C ALA A 169 1.51 2.46 10.53
N ASN A 170 1.37 1.86 11.72
CA ASN A 170 0.68 0.58 11.88
C ASN A 170 -0.80 0.65 11.51
N ARG A 171 -1.48 1.75 11.87
CA ARG A 171 -2.88 1.95 11.45
C ARG A 171 -3.00 2.08 9.94
N GLU A 172 -2.12 2.84 9.30
CA GLU A 172 -2.08 3.01 7.85
C GLU A 172 -1.79 1.68 7.12
N LEU A 173 -0.80 0.91 7.57
CA LEU A 173 -0.51 -0.42 7.00
C LEU A 173 -1.70 -1.38 7.17
N ARG A 174 -2.38 -1.35 8.31
CA ARG A 174 -3.57 -2.19 8.55
C ARG A 174 -4.75 -1.82 7.64
N THR A 175 -4.90 -0.57 7.25
CA THR A 175 -5.96 -0.17 6.29
C THR A 175 -5.57 -0.58 4.88
N GLU A 176 -4.30 -0.44 4.49
CA GLU A 176 -3.79 -0.88 3.19
C GLU A 176 -3.92 -2.40 2.99
N ILE A 177 -3.52 -3.20 4.00
CA ILE A 177 -3.69 -4.66 3.98
C ILE A 177 -5.18 -5.05 3.82
N ARG A 178 -6.09 -4.35 4.52
CA ARG A 178 -7.54 -4.57 4.37
C ARG A 178 -8.02 -4.26 2.97
N ARG A 179 -7.55 -3.16 2.37
CA ARG A 179 -7.87 -2.76 1.00
C ARG A 179 -7.36 -3.80 -0.01
N GLY A 180 -6.09 -4.19 0.08
CA GLY A 180 -5.49 -5.21 -0.80
C GLY A 180 -6.23 -6.55 -0.72
N ASN A 181 -6.61 -7.00 0.48
CA ASN A 181 -7.38 -8.23 0.65
C ASN A 181 -8.79 -8.14 0.05
N ARG A 182 -9.48 -7.00 0.11
CA ARG A 182 -10.79 -6.81 -0.56
C ARG A 182 -10.65 -6.91 -2.07
N THR A 183 -9.70 -6.18 -2.66
CA THR A 183 -9.46 -6.21 -4.12
C THR A 183 -9.09 -7.61 -4.60
N ARG A 184 -8.26 -8.35 -3.86
CA ARG A 184 -7.91 -9.75 -4.19
C ARG A 184 -9.14 -10.65 -4.20
N ARG A 185 -10.01 -10.56 -3.17
CA ARG A 185 -11.25 -11.36 -3.09
C ARG A 185 -12.23 -11.02 -4.21
N GLU A 186 -12.34 -9.75 -4.59
CA GLU A 186 -13.18 -9.33 -5.72
C GLU A 186 -12.66 -9.89 -7.05
N LEU A 187 -11.34 -9.88 -7.25
CA LEU A 187 -10.70 -10.46 -8.42
C LEU A 187 -10.89 -11.99 -8.47
N GLU A 188 -10.72 -12.68 -7.35
CA GLU A 188 -10.96 -14.13 -7.25
C GLU A 188 -12.41 -14.47 -7.61
N ARG A 189 -13.39 -13.76 -7.03
CA ARG A 189 -14.81 -13.94 -7.38
C ARG A 189 -15.12 -13.61 -8.83
N SER A 190 -14.46 -12.62 -9.41
CA SER A 190 -14.62 -12.30 -10.84
C SER A 190 -14.05 -13.42 -11.72
N ARG A 191 -12.87 -13.94 -11.37
CA ARG A 191 -12.22 -15.06 -12.07
C ARG A 191 -13.05 -16.34 -11.99
N GLU A 192 -13.61 -16.66 -10.81
CA GLU A 192 -14.51 -17.80 -10.64
C GLU A 192 -15.76 -17.65 -11.50
N ARG A 193 -16.42 -16.48 -11.47
CA ARG A 193 -17.58 -16.20 -12.33
C ARG A 193 -17.26 -16.34 -13.81
N PHE A 194 -16.12 -15.82 -14.26
CA PHE A 194 -15.69 -15.95 -15.65
C PHE A 194 -15.42 -17.42 -16.02
N ARG A 195 -14.76 -18.18 -15.13
CA ARG A 195 -14.48 -19.60 -15.35
C ARG A 195 -15.78 -20.41 -15.43
N SER A 196 -16.72 -20.20 -14.52
CA SER A 196 -18.03 -20.87 -14.54
C SER A 196 -18.82 -20.54 -15.81
N LEU A 197 -18.83 -19.27 -16.23
CA LEU A 197 -19.49 -18.86 -17.47
C LEU A 197 -18.82 -19.49 -18.70
N SER A 198 -17.49 -19.54 -18.73
CA SER A 198 -16.74 -20.18 -19.82
C SER A 198 -17.07 -21.67 -19.92
N THR A 199 -17.06 -22.39 -18.80
CA THR A 199 -17.42 -23.82 -18.78
C THR A 199 -18.87 -24.01 -19.23
N TYR A 200 -19.80 -23.19 -18.72
CA TYR A 200 -21.20 -23.24 -19.14
C TYR A 200 -21.36 -23.02 -20.65
N LEU A 201 -20.69 -22.01 -21.21
CA LEU A 201 -20.73 -21.74 -22.66
C LEU A 201 -20.12 -22.88 -23.48
N GLN A 202 -19.00 -23.46 -23.05
CA GLN A 202 -18.41 -24.62 -23.71
C GLN A 202 -19.37 -25.81 -23.72
N GLN A 203 -20.01 -26.09 -22.58
CA GLN A 203 -21.01 -27.15 -22.49
C GLN A 203 -22.19 -26.89 -23.43
N ARG A 204 -22.71 -25.66 -23.47
CA ARG A 204 -23.80 -25.28 -24.38
C ARG A 204 -23.41 -25.41 -25.85
N ILE A 205 -22.18 -25.04 -26.21
CA ILE A 205 -21.66 -25.21 -27.58
C ILE A 205 -21.56 -26.70 -27.94
N GLU A 206 -21.11 -27.55 -27.01
CA GLU A 206 -20.96 -28.98 -27.27
C GLU A 206 -22.31 -29.71 -27.38
N GLU A 207 -23.27 -29.35 -26.52
CA GLU A 207 -24.66 -29.79 -26.61
C GLU A 207 -25.29 -29.40 -27.95
N GLU A 208 -25.06 -28.16 -28.38
CA GLU A 208 -25.53 -27.62 -29.65
C GLU A 208 -24.93 -28.37 -30.84
N ARG A 209 -23.60 -28.57 -30.86
CA ARG A 209 -22.90 -29.34 -31.89
C ARG A 209 -23.44 -30.76 -32.00
N THR A 210 -23.63 -31.42 -30.85
CA THR A 210 -24.15 -32.80 -30.80
C THR A 210 -25.59 -32.85 -31.33
N ARG A 211 -26.43 -31.88 -30.99
CA ARG A 211 -27.80 -31.81 -31.51
C ARG A 211 -27.81 -31.62 -33.02
N ILE A 212 -27.01 -30.69 -33.52
CA ILE A 212 -26.93 -30.40 -34.95
C ILE A 212 -26.38 -31.60 -35.72
N ALA A 213 -25.34 -32.28 -35.21
CA ALA A 213 -24.80 -33.48 -35.84
C ALA A 213 -25.86 -34.59 -35.97
N ARG A 214 -26.71 -34.77 -34.95
CA ARG A 214 -27.85 -35.69 -34.99
C ARG A 214 -28.89 -35.27 -36.03
N GLU A 215 -29.31 -34.01 -36.02
CA GLU A 215 -30.31 -33.49 -36.96
C GLU A 215 -29.83 -33.60 -38.43
N ILE A 216 -28.55 -33.32 -38.69
CA ILE A 216 -27.92 -33.54 -39.99
C ILE A 216 -27.97 -35.02 -40.37
N HIS A 217 -27.57 -35.91 -39.46
CA HIS A 217 -27.52 -37.34 -39.75
C HIS A 217 -28.91 -37.91 -40.02
N ASP A 218 -29.91 -37.50 -39.23
CA ASP A 218 -31.28 -37.98 -39.35
C ASP A 218 -31.94 -37.47 -40.65
N GLU A 219 -31.89 -36.17 -40.94
CA GLU A 219 -32.54 -35.63 -42.16
C GLU A 219 -31.76 -35.96 -43.44
N LEU A 220 -30.44 -35.72 -43.49
CA LEU A 220 -29.68 -35.97 -44.70
C LEU A 220 -29.44 -37.46 -44.94
N GLY A 221 -29.22 -38.24 -43.88
CA GLY A 221 -29.03 -39.68 -43.98
C GLY A 221 -30.27 -40.39 -44.52
N GLN A 222 -31.46 -40.03 -44.05
CA GLN A 222 -32.72 -40.58 -44.57
C GLN A 222 -32.94 -40.19 -46.04
N ASN A 223 -32.75 -38.91 -46.38
CA ASN A 223 -32.93 -38.43 -47.74
C ASN A 223 -31.95 -39.09 -48.73
N LEU A 224 -30.66 -39.22 -48.35
CA LEU A 224 -29.65 -39.88 -49.17
C LEU A 224 -29.92 -41.38 -49.31
N THR A 225 -30.44 -42.04 -48.27
CA THR A 225 -30.84 -43.46 -48.33
C THR A 225 -32.02 -43.66 -49.29
N ALA A 226 -33.04 -42.81 -49.19
CA ALA A 226 -34.20 -42.84 -50.09
C ALA A 226 -33.79 -42.54 -51.55
N LEU A 227 -32.87 -41.60 -51.76
CA LEU A 227 -32.31 -41.29 -53.07
C LEU A 227 -31.54 -42.49 -53.65
N ASN A 228 -30.67 -43.13 -52.87
CA ASN A 228 -29.91 -44.31 -53.30
C ASN A 228 -30.84 -45.48 -53.68
N MET A 229 -31.85 -45.77 -52.86
CA MET A 229 -32.83 -46.82 -53.19
C MET A 229 -33.62 -46.49 -54.46
N GLY A 230 -34.05 -45.23 -54.62
CA GLY A 230 -34.74 -44.79 -55.82
C GLY A 230 -33.86 -44.86 -57.07
N LEU A 231 -32.57 -44.51 -56.99
CA LEU A 231 -31.61 -44.64 -58.08
C LEU A 231 -31.35 -46.11 -58.45
N PHE A 232 -31.20 -47.01 -57.46
CA PHE A 232 -31.08 -48.46 -57.69
C PHE A 232 -32.29 -49.02 -58.44
N SER A 233 -33.49 -48.50 -58.15
CA SER A 233 -34.72 -48.90 -58.85
C SER A 233 -34.75 -48.50 -60.35
N LEU A 234 -33.90 -47.56 -60.79
CA LEU A 234 -33.76 -47.12 -62.18
C LEU A 234 -32.76 -47.98 -62.99
N GLU A 235 -32.17 -49.02 -62.41
CA GLU A 235 -31.24 -49.89 -63.15
C GLU A 235 -31.94 -50.65 -64.28
N THR A 236 -33.25 -50.86 -64.19
CA THR A 236 -34.07 -51.53 -65.22
C THR A 236 -34.54 -50.59 -66.33
N PRO A 237 -34.58 -51.03 -67.61
CA PRO A 237 -34.94 -50.17 -68.75
C PRO A 237 -36.32 -49.51 -68.65
N GLN A 238 -37.35 -50.23 -68.20
CA GLN A 238 -38.71 -49.69 -67.99
C GLN A 238 -38.75 -48.58 -66.92
N ALA A 239 -37.96 -48.71 -65.86
CA ALA A 239 -37.95 -47.73 -64.77
C ALA A 239 -37.29 -46.39 -65.19
N ARG A 240 -36.36 -46.42 -66.16
CA ARG A 240 -35.68 -45.21 -66.67
C ARG A 240 -36.59 -44.28 -67.47
N THR A 241 -37.73 -44.78 -67.95
CA THR A 241 -38.70 -44.02 -68.75
C THR A 241 -39.94 -43.63 -67.98
N ASP A 242 -40.08 -44.04 -66.70
CA ASP A 242 -41.23 -43.71 -65.85
C ASP A 242 -41.13 -42.26 -65.34
N PRO A 243 -41.99 -41.33 -65.82
CA PRO A 243 -41.93 -39.93 -65.42
C PRO A 243 -42.24 -39.71 -63.94
N GLN A 244 -43.06 -40.58 -63.32
CA GLN A 244 -43.45 -40.44 -61.91
C GLN A 244 -42.28 -40.77 -60.97
N ARG A 245 -41.49 -41.81 -61.28
CA ARG A 245 -40.27 -42.14 -60.52
C ARG A 245 -39.20 -41.08 -60.63
N ILE A 246 -38.98 -40.53 -61.82
CA ILE A 246 -38.02 -39.43 -62.03
C ILE A 246 -38.48 -38.18 -61.26
N ALA A 247 -39.78 -37.87 -61.24
CA ALA A 247 -40.34 -36.77 -60.47
C ALA A 247 -40.17 -36.98 -58.95
N ALA A 248 -40.38 -38.20 -58.45
CA ALA A 248 -40.19 -38.54 -57.03
C ALA A 248 -38.72 -38.36 -56.59
N LEU A 249 -37.76 -38.84 -57.39
CA LEU A 249 -36.33 -38.63 -57.13
C LEU A 249 -35.94 -37.14 -57.16
N ARG A 250 -36.47 -36.37 -58.13
CA ARG A 250 -36.27 -34.91 -58.17
C ARG A 250 -36.84 -34.21 -56.94
N ALA A 251 -37.99 -34.64 -56.43
CA ALA A 251 -38.56 -34.09 -55.21
C ALA A 251 -37.69 -34.37 -53.97
N ILE A 252 -37.11 -35.58 -53.86
CA ILE A 252 -36.17 -35.91 -52.78
C ILE A 252 -34.91 -35.04 -52.86
N VAL A 253 -34.34 -34.84 -54.06
CA VAL A 253 -33.19 -33.93 -54.24
C VAL A 253 -33.54 -32.50 -53.84
N ALA A 254 -34.68 -31.98 -54.30
CA ALA A 254 -35.11 -30.63 -53.97
C ALA A 254 -35.30 -30.43 -52.45
N GLY A 255 -35.96 -31.38 -51.78
CA GLY A 255 -36.12 -31.37 -50.32
C GLY A 255 -34.80 -31.50 -49.57
N THR A 256 -33.85 -32.30 -50.07
CA THR A 256 -32.51 -32.41 -49.48
C THR A 256 -31.74 -31.09 -49.57
N VAL A 257 -31.80 -30.42 -50.72
CA VAL A 257 -31.18 -29.10 -50.91
C VAL A 257 -31.82 -28.08 -49.97
N GLU A 258 -33.14 -28.11 -49.79
CA GLU A 258 -33.84 -27.24 -48.86
C GLU A 258 -33.43 -27.50 -47.39
N SER A 259 -33.35 -28.77 -46.96
CA SER A 259 -32.85 -29.14 -45.62
C SER A 259 -31.40 -28.71 -45.40
N VAL A 260 -30.50 -28.93 -46.37
CA VAL A 260 -29.11 -28.45 -46.29
C VAL A 260 -29.07 -26.92 -46.16
N GLN A 261 -29.89 -26.21 -46.92
CA GLN A 261 -29.96 -24.76 -46.82
C GLN A 261 -30.55 -24.30 -45.49
N ARG A 262 -31.58 -24.96 -44.96
CA ARG A 262 -32.17 -24.70 -43.63
C ARG A 262 -31.14 -24.90 -42.52
N ILE A 263 -30.49 -26.06 -42.51
CA ILE A 263 -29.43 -26.41 -41.56
C ILE A 263 -28.27 -25.41 -41.68
N ALA A 264 -27.84 -25.04 -42.89
CA ALA A 264 -26.78 -24.04 -43.09
C ALA A 264 -27.18 -22.62 -42.62
N ARG A 265 -28.48 -22.27 -42.69
CA ARG A 265 -29.02 -21.01 -42.11
C ARG A 265 -28.94 -21.03 -40.58
N GLU A 266 -29.16 -22.19 -39.96
CA GLU A 266 -29.09 -22.39 -38.52
C GLU A 266 -27.63 -22.50 -38.01
N LEU A 267 -26.73 -23.03 -38.85
CA LEU A 267 -25.34 -23.31 -38.49
C LEU A 267 -24.33 -22.18 -38.71
N ARG A 268 -24.62 -21.12 -39.47
CA ARG A 268 -23.53 -20.20 -39.88
C ARG A 268 -23.33 -18.97 -38.99
N PRO A 269 -22.11 -18.90 -38.44
CA PRO A 269 -21.05 -17.98 -38.90
C PRO A 269 -20.18 -18.46 -40.09
N ALA A 270 -20.16 -19.75 -40.48
CA ALA A 270 -19.16 -20.22 -41.46
C ALA A 270 -19.28 -19.68 -42.92
N ILE A 271 -20.38 -19.00 -43.34
CA ILE A 271 -20.54 -18.40 -44.71
C ILE A 271 -19.51 -17.30 -44.88
N LEU A 272 -19.18 -16.63 -43.78
CA LEU A 272 -18.12 -15.63 -43.76
C LEU A 272 -16.75 -16.22 -44.04
N ASP A 273 -16.47 -17.44 -43.57
CA ASP A 273 -15.12 -18.01 -43.58
C ASP A 273 -14.73 -18.56 -44.97
N GLU A 274 -15.70 -19.01 -45.78
CA GLU A 274 -15.43 -19.60 -47.11
C GLU A 274 -15.71 -18.66 -48.29
N LEU A 275 -16.72 -17.79 -48.20
CA LEU A 275 -17.17 -16.94 -49.33
C LEU A 275 -16.90 -15.44 -49.09
N GLY A 276 -16.58 -15.06 -47.85
CA GLY A 276 -16.34 -13.67 -47.46
C GLY A 276 -17.62 -12.86 -47.22
N LEU A 277 -17.44 -11.69 -46.61
CA LEU A 277 -18.52 -10.84 -46.10
C LEU A 277 -19.50 -10.37 -47.19
N ALA A 278 -19.01 -10.04 -48.38
CA ALA A 278 -19.86 -9.52 -49.46
C ALA A 278 -20.87 -10.56 -49.96
N GLU A 279 -20.40 -11.79 -50.21
CA GLU A 279 -21.26 -12.91 -50.62
C GLU A 279 -22.23 -13.30 -49.51
N ALA A 280 -21.79 -13.26 -48.25
CA ALA A 280 -22.63 -13.50 -47.09
C ALA A 280 -23.83 -12.54 -47.01
N VAL A 281 -23.57 -11.25 -47.24
CA VAL A 281 -24.59 -10.20 -47.24
C VAL A 281 -25.55 -10.38 -48.42
N ALA A 282 -25.03 -10.60 -49.63
CA ALA A 282 -25.83 -10.81 -50.83
C ALA A 282 -26.74 -12.05 -50.70
N TRP A 283 -26.21 -13.14 -50.17
CA TRP A 283 -26.97 -14.36 -49.94
C TRP A 283 -28.08 -14.16 -48.89
N ARG A 284 -27.74 -13.62 -47.71
CA ARG A 284 -28.72 -13.43 -46.63
C ARG A 284 -29.82 -12.42 -47.00
N ALA A 285 -29.51 -11.42 -47.82
CA ALA A 285 -30.49 -10.50 -48.39
C ALA A 285 -31.51 -11.21 -49.30
N ARG A 286 -31.04 -12.09 -50.20
CA ARG A 286 -31.90 -12.90 -51.08
C ARG A 286 -32.85 -13.78 -50.27
N THR A 287 -32.31 -14.52 -49.30
CA THR A 287 -33.13 -15.39 -48.44
C THR A 287 -34.13 -14.61 -47.60
N PHE A 288 -33.76 -13.42 -47.10
CA PHE A 288 -34.70 -12.57 -46.38
C PHE A 288 -35.86 -12.14 -47.29
N GLN A 289 -35.57 -11.66 -48.50
CA GLN A 289 -36.58 -11.27 -49.48
C GLN A 289 -37.55 -12.40 -49.80
N GLU A 290 -37.05 -13.63 -50.00
CA GLU A 290 -37.87 -14.82 -50.23
C GLU A 290 -38.80 -15.13 -49.05
N SER A 291 -38.30 -15.01 -47.82
CA SER A 291 -39.05 -15.37 -46.62
C SER A 291 -40.04 -14.30 -46.15
N SER A 292 -39.74 -13.01 -46.36
CA SER A 292 -40.51 -11.89 -45.80
C SER A 292 -41.35 -11.15 -46.84
N GLY A 293 -41.11 -11.38 -48.13
CA GLY A 293 -41.75 -10.66 -49.24
C GLY A 293 -41.32 -9.18 -49.40
N ILE A 294 -40.33 -8.72 -48.62
CA ILE A 294 -39.83 -7.33 -48.68
C ILE A 294 -38.71 -7.25 -49.71
N ALA A 295 -38.79 -6.32 -50.67
CA ALA A 295 -37.79 -6.19 -51.71
C ALA A 295 -36.44 -5.69 -51.15
N VAL A 296 -35.34 -6.41 -51.38
CA VAL A 296 -34.01 -6.05 -50.88
C VAL A 296 -33.05 -5.80 -52.04
N GLY A 297 -32.57 -4.55 -52.16
CA GLY A 297 -31.49 -4.20 -53.08
C GLY A 297 -30.14 -4.26 -52.37
N VAL A 298 -29.17 -5.02 -52.90
CA VAL A 298 -27.81 -5.09 -52.36
C VAL A 298 -26.82 -4.48 -53.35
N GLU A 299 -26.03 -3.54 -52.86
CA GLU A 299 -24.92 -2.91 -53.59
C GLU A 299 -23.62 -3.18 -52.83
N THR A 300 -22.75 -4.02 -53.39
CA THR A 300 -21.41 -4.31 -52.86
C THR A 300 -20.36 -3.59 -53.71
N GLY A 301 -19.50 -2.81 -53.06
CA GLY A 301 -18.36 -2.19 -53.73
C GLY A 301 -17.28 -3.20 -54.13
N PRO A 302 -16.43 -2.90 -55.12
CA PRO A 302 -15.37 -3.81 -55.55
C PRO A 302 -14.32 -4.04 -54.44
N GLY A 303 -13.80 -5.26 -54.36
CA GLY A 303 -12.62 -5.57 -53.53
C GLY A 303 -12.85 -5.69 -52.02
N ILE A 304 -14.01 -6.19 -51.59
CA ILE A 304 -14.29 -6.52 -50.17
C ILE A 304 -13.64 -7.86 -49.82
N THR A 305 -12.31 -7.88 -49.80
CA THR A 305 -11.47 -9.05 -49.48
C THR A 305 -10.39 -8.68 -48.46
N GLY A 306 -9.89 -9.65 -47.70
CA GLY A 306 -8.84 -9.44 -46.69
C GLY A 306 -9.31 -8.75 -45.40
N VAL A 307 -10.61 -8.82 -45.10
CA VAL A 307 -11.23 -8.36 -43.86
C VAL A 307 -10.99 -9.39 -42.76
N THR A 308 -10.69 -8.98 -41.53
CA THR A 308 -10.47 -9.96 -40.46
C THR A 308 -11.78 -10.66 -40.05
N PRO A 309 -11.72 -11.90 -39.53
CA PRO A 309 -12.91 -12.64 -39.12
C PRO A 309 -13.77 -11.91 -38.09
N GLU A 310 -13.14 -11.16 -37.17
CA GLU A 310 -13.82 -10.41 -36.12
C GLU A 310 -14.63 -9.24 -36.71
N VAL A 311 -14.02 -8.49 -37.63
CA VAL A 311 -14.67 -7.36 -38.33
C VAL A 311 -15.82 -7.87 -39.21
N SER A 312 -15.58 -8.97 -39.94
CA SER A 312 -16.59 -9.59 -40.78
C SER A 312 -17.78 -10.04 -39.94
N THR A 313 -17.53 -10.73 -38.83
CA THR A 313 -18.57 -11.21 -37.91
C THR A 313 -19.37 -10.05 -37.31
N ALA A 314 -18.69 -8.99 -36.87
CA ALA A 314 -19.34 -7.81 -36.31
C ALA A 314 -20.30 -7.15 -37.33
N LEU A 315 -19.84 -6.91 -38.56
CA LEU A 315 -20.67 -6.33 -39.62
C LEU A 315 -21.83 -7.25 -40.02
N TYR A 316 -21.59 -8.55 -40.15
CA TYR A 316 -22.63 -9.50 -40.53
C TYR A 316 -23.72 -9.62 -39.45
N ARG A 317 -23.35 -9.61 -38.16
CA ARG A 317 -24.33 -9.60 -37.06
C ARG A 317 -25.15 -8.31 -37.01
N VAL A 318 -24.53 -7.17 -37.29
CA VAL A 318 -25.24 -5.88 -37.42
C VAL A 318 -26.21 -5.92 -38.60
N PHE A 319 -25.78 -6.45 -39.74
CA PHE A 319 -26.64 -6.63 -40.91
C PHE A 319 -27.85 -7.54 -40.61
N GLN A 320 -27.62 -8.70 -39.98
CA GLN A 320 -28.69 -9.64 -39.61
C GLN A 320 -29.72 -8.99 -38.69
N GLU A 321 -29.27 -8.35 -37.61
CA GLU A 321 -30.14 -7.68 -36.65
C GLU A 321 -30.89 -6.50 -37.30
N GLY A 322 -30.23 -5.79 -38.22
CA GLY A 322 -30.86 -4.75 -39.04
C GLY A 322 -32.05 -5.29 -39.83
N LEU A 323 -31.89 -6.41 -40.56
CA LEU A 323 -32.99 -7.04 -41.29
C LEU A 323 -34.10 -7.56 -40.36
N THR A 324 -33.74 -8.13 -39.21
CA THR A 324 -34.72 -8.57 -38.21
C THR A 324 -35.56 -7.40 -37.68
N ASN A 325 -34.92 -6.25 -37.44
CA ASN A 325 -35.62 -5.04 -37.02
C ASN A 325 -36.57 -4.52 -38.12
N VAL A 326 -36.16 -4.58 -39.39
CA VAL A 326 -37.06 -4.22 -40.49
C VAL A 326 -38.31 -5.12 -40.48
N ALA A 327 -38.12 -6.44 -40.45
CA ALA A 327 -39.24 -7.38 -40.49
C ALA A 327 -40.21 -7.23 -39.31
N ARG A 328 -39.68 -6.97 -38.10
CA ARG A 328 -40.50 -6.89 -36.88
C ARG A 328 -41.10 -5.51 -36.63
N HIS A 329 -40.44 -4.45 -37.09
CA HIS A 329 -40.71 -3.11 -36.57
C HIS A 329 -40.88 -2.01 -37.62
N ALA A 330 -40.44 -2.19 -38.88
CA ALA A 330 -40.44 -1.08 -39.83
C ALA A 330 -41.74 -0.91 -40.63
N GLY A 331 -42.47 -2.01 -40.90
CA GLY A 331 -43.59 -1.97 -41.86
C GLY A 331 -43.15 -1.56 -43.28
N ALA A 332 -41.89 -1.84 -43.61
CA ALA A 332 -41.25 -1.43 -44.86
C ALA A 332 -41.61 -2.36 -46.01
N THR A 333 -41.64 -1.81 -47.23
CA THR A 333 -41.82 -2.58 -48.48
C THR A 333 -40.51 -2.76 -49.24
N ARG A 334 -39.47 -2.01 -48.88
CA ARG A 334 -38.14 -2.08 -49.50
C ARG A 334 -37.02 -1.82 -48.50
N VAL A 335 -35.93 -2.56 -48.66
CA VAL A 335 -34.65 -2.33 -47.98
C VAL A 335 -33.54 -2.15 -49.01
N ARG A 336 -32.63 -1.21 -48.75
CA ARG A 336 -31.39 -1.03 -49.50
C ARG A 336 -30.21 -1.32 -48.58
N VAL A 337 -29.31 -2.17 -49.05
CA VAL A 337 -28.09 -2.55 -48.33
C VAL A 337 -26.91 -2.12 -49.18
N ARG A 338 -26.01 -1.32 -48.60
CA ARG A 338 -24.75 -0.92 -49.23
C ARG A 338 -23.59 -1.39 -48.38
N LEU A 339 -22.66 -2.11 -48.98
CA LEU A 339 -21.40 -2.47 -48.36
C LEU A 339 -20.27 -1.91 -49.22
N THR A 340 -19.55 -0.92 -48.71
CA THR A 340 -18.52 -0.20 -49.46
C THR A 340 -17.20 -0.17 -48.70
N ARG A 341 -16.11 -0.06 -49.46
CA ARG A 341 -14.73 0.04 -48.96
C ARG A 341 -14.15 1.39 -49.34
N SER A 342 -13.62 2.14 -48.38
CA SER A 342 -12.96 3.42 -48.64
C SER A 342 -11.89 3.72 -47.60
N ARG A 343 -10.69 4.10 -48.05
CA ARG A 343 -9.56 4.54 -47.21
C ARG A 343 -9.25 3.60 -46.03
N GLY A 344 -9.27 2.28 -46.25
CA GLY A 344 -8.97 1.28 -45.21
C GLY A 344 -10.10 1.02 -44.21
N ARG A 345 -11.32 1.47 -44.51
CA ARG A 345 -12.52 1.27 -43.69
C ARG A 345 -13.63 0.64 -44.51
N LEU A 346 -14.41 -0.21 -43.85
CA LEU A 346 -15.64 -0.77 -44.38
C LEU A 346 -16.83 0.01 -43.83
N ARG A 347 -17.77 0.29 -44.71
CA ARG A 347 -19.03 0.95 -44.41
C ARG A 347 -20.17 0.04 -44.83
N LEU A 348 -20.97 -0.38 -43.85
CA LEU A 348 -22.24 -1.09 -44.06
C LEU A 348 -23.38 -0.10 -43.80
N GLU A 349 -24.26 0.06 -44.77
CA GLU A 349 -25.49 0.83 -44.67
C GLU A 349 -26.69 -0.09 -44.90
N VAL A 350 -27.68 -0.02 -44.02
CA VAL A 350 -28.97 -0.70 -44.16
C VAL A 350 -30.05 0.35 -44.03
N ALA A 351 -30.80 0.58 -45.10
CA ALA A 351 -31.83 1.61 -45.19
C ALA A 351 -33.18 0.99 -45.54
N ASP A 352 -34.21 1.19 -44.72
CA ASP A 352 -35.58 0.81 -45.04
C ASP A 352 -36.44 2.02 -45.41
N ASN A 353 -37.60 1.80 -46.03
CA ASN A 353 -38.59 2.83 -46.36
C ASN A 353 -39.83 2.82 -45.44
N GLY A 354 -39.69 2.26 -44.23
CA GLY A 354 -40.78 2.07 -43.29
C GLY A 354 -41.10 3.32 -42.46
N ARG A 355 -41.70 3.11 -41.29
CA ARG A 355 -42.14 4.19 -40.39
C ARG A 355 -41.02 4.97 -39.68
N GLY A 356 -39.77 4.51 -39.80
CA GLY A 356 -38.62 5.10 -39.10
C GLY A 356 -38.55 4.74 -37.62
N LEU A 357 -37.52 5.27 -36.94
CA LEU A 357 -37.33 5.12 -35.49
C LEU A 357 -37.75 6.41 -34.77
N ASP A 358 -38.55 6.27 -33.72
CA ASP A 358 -38.81 7.36 -32.77
C ASP A 358 -37.51 7.67 -31.99
N PRO A 359 -37.00 8.91 -31.99
CA PRO A 359 -35.82 9.30 -31.22
C PRO A 359 -35.89 8.93 -29.74
N LYS A 360 -37.10 8.90 -29.14
CA LYS A 360 -37.30 8.51 -27.74
C LYS A 360 -37.18 7.00 -27.49
N ALA A 361 -37.34 6.18 -28.53
CA ALA A 361 -37.19 4.72 -28.45
C ALA A 361 -35.71 4.28 -28.52
N LEU A 362 -34.80 5.16 -28.93
CA LEU A 362 -33.35 4.89 -29.00
C LEU A 362 -32.66 4.77 -27.64
N ASP A 363 -33.25 5.38 -26.60
CA ASP A 363 -32.71 5.40 -25.22
C ASP A 363 -33.58 4.57 -24.24
N ALA A 364 -34.63 3.91 -24.73
CA ALA A 364 -35.53 3.12 -23.91
C ALA A 364 -34.87 1.79 -23.46
N PRO A 365 -35.12 1.30 -22.22
CA PRO A 365 -34.54 0.06 -21.69
C PRO A 365 -34.80 -1.23 -22.51
N GLY A 366 -35.76 -1.21 -23.44
CA GLY A 366 -36.10 -2.32 -24.33
C GLY A 366 -35.29 -2.40 -25.63
N SER A 367 -34.38 -1.46 -25.89
CA SER A 367 -33.60 -1.38 -27.14
C SER A 367 -32.29 -2.21 -27.12
N LEU A 368 -32.32 -3.37 -26.44
CA LEU A 368 -31.17 -4.28 -26.26
C LEU A 368 -30.50 -4.67 -27.59
N GLY A 369 -31.26 -4.81 -28.69
CA GLY A 369 -30.74 -5.10 -30.03
C GLY A 369 -29.84 -3.98 -30.58
N LEU A 370 -30.24 -2.71 -30.41
CA LEU A 370 -29.47 -1.55 -30.87
C LEU A 370 -28.23 -1.30 -30.01
N THR A 371 -28.34 -1.47 -28.70
CA THR A 371 -27.21 -1.40 -27.77
C THR A 371 -26.17 -2.46 -28.08
N GLY A 372 -26.61 -3.72 -28.26
CA GLY A 372 -25.71 -4.81 -28.64
C GLY A 372 -25.03 -4.59 -30.00
N MET A 373 -25.73 -4.01 -30.98
CA MET A 373 -25.10 -3.64 -32.26
C MET A 373 -24.02 -2.55 -32.10
N ARG A 374 -24.30 -1.50 -31.32
CA ARG A 374 -23.32 -0.43 -31.04
C ARG A 374 -22.08 -0.95 -30.32
N GLU A 375 -22.25 -1.83 -29.33
CA GLU A 375 -21.14 -2.45 -28.59
C GLU A 375 -20.27 -3.32 -29.50
N ARG A 376 -20.89 -4.17 -30.34
CA ARG A 376 -20.16 -5.02 -31.30
C ARG A 376 -19.33 -4.20 -32.28
N VAL A 377 -19.88 -3.10 -32.81
CA VAL A 377 -19.14 -2.21 -33.72
C VAL A 377 -18.00 -1.50 -32.98
N ARG A 378 -18.20 -1.07 -31.74
CA ARG A 378 -17.13 -0.47 -30.91
C ARG A 378 -16.02 -1.46 -30.58
N ALA A 379 -16.35 -2.72 -30.32
CA ALA A 379 -15.38 -3.77 -29.98
C ALA A 379 -14.34 -4.00 -31.08
N VAL A 380 -14.69 -3.74 -32.35
CA VAL A 380 -13.77 -3.80 -33.49
C VAL A 380 -13.17 -2.44 -33.88
N GLY A 381 -13.30 -1.42 -33.03
CA GLY A 381 -12.78 -0.07 -33.27
C GLY A 381 -13.59 0.76 -34.27
N GLY A 382 -14.84 0.38 -34.52
CA GLY A 382 -15.76 1.08 -35.41
C GLY A 382 -16.70 2.06 -34.71
N ARG A 383 -17.50 2.76 -35.52
CA ARG A 383 -18.59 3.63 -35.08
C ARG A 383 -19.88 3.25 -35.80
N MET A 384 -20.99 3.29 -35.08
CA MET A 384 -22.31 3.05 -35.64
C MET A 384 -23.21 4.25 -35.39
N ASP A 385 -23.89 4.68 -36.44
CA ASP A 385 -24.84 5.78 -36.46
C ASP A 385 -26.20 5.25 -36.93
N ILE A 386 -27.27 5.75 -36.34
CA ILE A 386 -28.65 5.42 -36.72
C ILE A 386 -29.39 6.73 -36.92
N GLY A 387 -30.13 6.87 -38.01
CA GLY A 387 -30.88 8.08 -38.32
C GLY A 387 -32.04 7.82 -39.27
N ALA A 388 -32.65 8.90 -39.75
CA ALA A 388 -33.71 8.83 -40.76
C ALA A 388 -33.12 8.55 -42.14
N ALA A 389 -33.78 7.67 -42.91
CA ALA A 389 -33.40 7.43 -44.30
C ALA A 389 -33.97 8.49 -45.25
N PRO A 390 -33.27 8.87 -46.33
CA PRO A 390 -33.72 9.91 -47.27
C PRO A 390 -35.06 9.64 -47.98
N GLY A 391 -35.56 8.40 -47.95
CA GLY A 391 -36.82 7.98 -48.59
C GLY A 391 -37.94 7.67 -47.59
N GLY A 392 -37.84 8.15 -46.34
CA GLY A 392 -38.63 7.65 -45.21
C GLY A 392 -38.00 6.39 -44.63
N GLY A 393 -38.28 6.06 -43.37
CA GLY A 393 -37.72 4.88 -42.69
C GLY A 393 -36.41 5.13 -41.93
N THR A 394 -35.70 4.05 -41.62
CA THR A 394 -34.48 4.07 -40.80
C THR A 394 -33.24 3.82 -41.66
N LEU A 395 -32.18 4.57 -41.40
CA LEU A 395 -30.83 4.32 -41.90
C LEU A 395 -29.92 3.91 -40.75
N LEU A 396 -29.39 2.68 -40.84
CA LEU A 396 -28.32 2.18 -40.00
C LEU A 396 -27.00 2.26 -40.78
N CYS A 397 -25.99 2.90 -40.21
CA CYS A 397 -24.66 3.01 -40.80
C CYS A 397 -23.59 2.55 -39.81
N ALA A 398 -22.86 1.48 -40.15
CA ALA A 398 -21.71 0.99 -39.40
C ALA A 398 -20.40 1.23 -40.17
N ASN A 399 -19.44 1.87 -39.52
CA ASN A 399 -18.13 2.25 -40.06
C ASN A 399 -17.01 1.62 -39.24
N VAL A 400 -16.39 0.56 -39.76
CA VAL A 400 -15.34 -0.21 -39.07
C VAL A 400 -14.01 -0.13 -39.81
N PRO A 401 -12.86 -0.19 -39.12
CA PRO A 401 -11.58 -0.41 -39.77
C PRO A 401 -11.55 -1.82 -40.37
N GLU A 402 -10.86 -2.01 -41.49
CA GLU A 402 -10.74 -3.33 -42.13
C GLU A 402 -9.95 -4.35 -41.29
N ARG A 403 -9.15 -3.85 -40.35
CA ARG A 403 -8.39 -4.64 -39.38
C ARG A 403 -8.58 -4.07 -37.99
N VAL A 404 -8.71 -4.94 -37.00
CA VAL A 404 -8.76 -4.53 -35.60
C VAL A 404 -7.45 -3.82 -35.25
N PRO A 405 -7.48 -2.58 -34.70
CA PRO A 405 -6.27 -1.88 -34.29
C PRO A 405 -5.51 -2.73 -33.26
N ARG A 406 -4.28 -3.15 -33.58
CA ARG A 406 -3.41 -3.79 -32.58
C ARG A 406 -3.15 -2.77 -31.47
N ALA A 407 -3.53 -3.10 -30.24
CA ALA A 407 -3.22 -2.30 -29.07
C ALA A 407 -1.71 -2.03 -29.04
N GLY A 408 -1.33 -0.77 -29.23
CA GLY A 408 0.07 -0.38 -29.41
C GLY A 408 0.90 -0.76 -28.18
N ARG A 409 1.94 -1.58 -28.39
CA ARG A 409 3.12 -1.56 -27.53
C ARG A 409 3.66 -0.12 -27.56
N ARG A 410 3.47 0.63 -26.47
CA ARG A 410 4.23 1.86 -26.23
C ARG A 410 5.72 1.49 -26.33
N LYS A 411 6.38 1.91 -27.41
CA LYS A 411 7.84 1.97 -27.45
C LYS A 411 8.26 2.99 -26.40
N VAL A 412 8.76 2.51 -25.27
CA VAL A 412 9.63 3.29 -24.40
C VAL A 412 10.93 3.41 -25.19
N SER A 413 11.26 4.62 -25.63
CA SER A 413 12.58 4.91 -26.21
C SER A 413 13.60 5.04 -25.07
N PRO A 414 14.85 4.63 -25.30
CA PRO A 414 15.89 4.48 -24.27
C PRO A 414 16.28 5.79 -23.60
#